data_AF-A0A914MS60-F1
#
_entry.id   AF-A0A914MS60-F1
#
_cell.length_a   1.000
_cell.length_b   1.000
_cell.length_c   1.000
_cell.angle_alpha   90.00
_cell.angle_beta   90.00
_cell.angle_gamma   90.00
#
_symmetry.space_group_name_H-M   'P 1'
#
loop_
_entity.id
_entity.type
_entity.pdbx_description
1 polymer ?
#
loop_
_entity_poly.entity_id
_entity_poly.type
_entity_poly.pdbx_seq_one_letter_code
_entity_poly.pdbx_strand_id
1 'polypeptide(L)'
;MNGGDTNKQIYKLVLTGGPCGGKTTGQERLATFFEGLGWKVFTVPEAASILLRGRTRFQEFTPEQAYQFQKDLLLTILQLEQGQNVLIICDRGALDPSAYMEKVMWIKLLKEIGKDVFDLRDNRYNQIVHVVTAADGAEQYYTCLNNKARTESMEEAILVDRKTREAWIGHQCLSIVDNSDCQNFNDKIMKLIRVVSERIGISFDRLAKHSKKRKWLISKIDETKFLANNYEEFDVVHVYLQSMSNNQVRIRSRCQNNRTTYSLTTRRYFGLDSMKNSIRLPEPVETRKQLSRREYDYYFEMRDKSRAVVYKKRRCFTYGNVYFHLDIYVNPLPPACIGSPIILETYTTHPIGDPTPSLPNFLEVVREVTGEPGYSMFNMTSSTPPSTNNIS
;
A
#
# COMPACT_ATOMS: atom_id res chain seq x y z
N MET A 1 12.14 38.89 0.16
CA MET A 1 10.71 38.52 0.21
C MET A 1 10.38 37.76 -1.06
N ASN A 2 9.96 36.50 -0.92
CA ASN A 2 9.15 35.74 -1.88
C ASN A 2 8.76 34.45 -1.15
N GLY A 3 7.90 34.60 -0.14
CA GLY A 3 7.19 33.48 0.47
C GLY A 3 6.16 33.02 -0.53
N GLY A 4 6.48 31.96 -1.28
CA GLY A 4 5.49 31.26 -2.09
C GLY A 4 4.47 30.64 -1.16
N ASP A 5 3.25 31.18 -1.19
CA ASP A 5 2.08 30.61 -0.55
C ASP A 5 1.88 29.20 -1.11
N THR A 6 2.30 28.15 -0.40
CA THR A 6 2.02 26.77 -0.79
C THR A 6 0.53 26.56 -0.62
N ASN A 7 -0.21 26.74 -1.72
CA ASN A 7 -1.66 26.60 -1.75
C ASN A 7 -2.03 25.18 -1.28
N LYS A 8 -2.61 25.10 -0.08
CA LYS A 8 -2.89 23.85 0.64
C LYS A 8 -3.98 23.09 -0.13
N GLN A 9 -3.74 21.82 -0.45
CA GLN A 9 -4.68 21.04 -1.26
C GLN A 9 -5.44 20.02 -0.41
N ILE A 10 -6.78 20.13 -0.41
CA ILE A 10 -7.68 19.07 0.04
C ILE A 10 -8.12 18.29 -1.20
N TYR A 11 -7.76 17.02 -1.27
CA TYR A 11 -8.07 16.14 -2.39
C TYR A 11 -9.01 15.01 -1.96
N LYS A 12 -10.23 14.99 -2.49
CA LYS A 12 -11.27 14.00 -2.20
C LYS A 12 -11.29 12.94 -3.30
N LEU A 13 -10.90 11.72 -2.94
CA LEU A 13 -10.82 10.55 -3.79
C LEU A 13 -11.95 9.57 -3.45
N VAL A 14 -12.67 9.08 -4.44
CA VAL A 14 -13.56 7.91 -4.29
C VAL A 14 -12.86 6.69 -4.84
N LEU A 15 -12.81 5.62 -4.04
CA LEU A 15 -12.50 4.27 -4.52
C LEU A 15 -13.82 3.52 -4.69
N THR A 16 -14.19 3.27 -5.95
CA THR A 16 -15.42 2.57 -6.32
C THR A 16 -15.10 1.28 -7.07
N GLY A 17 -16.08 0.38 -7.19
CA GLY A 17 -15.93 -0.90 -7.89
C GLY A 17 -16.67 -2.06 -7.26
N GLY A 18 -16.73 -3.17 -7.98
CA GLY A 18 -17.37 -4.41 -7.58
C GLY A 18 -16.65 -5.14 -6.44
N PRO A 19 -17.25 -6.24 -5.93
CA PRO A 19 -16.61 -7.06 -4.90
C PRO A 19 -15.26 -7.60 -5.39
N CYS A 20 -14.33 -7.85 -4.46
CA CYS A 20 -13.02 -8.44 -4.78
C CYS A 20 -12.11 -7.62 -5.75
N GLY A 21 -12.38 -6.33 -6.00
CA GLY A 21 -11.50 -5.53 -6.86
C GLY A 21 -10.16 -5.12 -6.24
N GLY A 22 -10.03 -5.22 -4.91
CA GLY A 22 -8.83 -4.82 -4.15
C GLY A 22 -8.92 -3.44 -3.49
N LYS A 23 -10.12 -2.85 -3.40
CA LYS A 23 -10.35 -1.50 -2.84
C LYS A 23 -9.77 -1.31 -1.44
N THR A 24 -10.07 -2.20 -0.48
CA THR A 24 -9.59 -2.08 0.91
C THR A 24 -8.06 -2.09 0.99
N THR A 25 -7.41 -3.04 0.32
CA THR A 25 -5.93 -3.06 0.27
C THR A 25 -5.38 -1.86 -0.50
N GLY A 26 -6.05 -1.41 -1.55
CA GLY A 26 -5.68 -0.21 -2.31
C GLY A 26 -5.75 1.06 -1.46
N GLN A 27 -6.79 1.21 -0.65
CA GLN A 27 -6.99 2.31 0.30
C GLN A 27 -5.86 2.36 1.33
N GLU A 28 -5.53 1.23 1.98
CA GLU A 28 -4.41 1.14 2.94
C GLU A 28 -3.08 1.52 2.29
N ARG A 29 -2.88 1.09 1.03
CA ARG A 29 -1.64 1.34 0.28
C ARG A 29 -1.53 2.78 -0.18
N LEU A 30 -2.63 3.39 -0.61
CA LEU A 30 -2.72 4.82 -0.88
C LEU A 30 -2.44 5.64 0.39
N ALA A 31 -3.08 5.28 1.51
CA ALA A 31 -2.84 5.97 2.78
C ALA A 31 -1.37 5.93 3.20
N THR A 32 -0.79 4.74 3.26
CA THR A 32 0.64 4.57 3.60
C THR A 32 1.55 5.34 2.63
N PHE A 33 1.21 5.36 1.35
CA PHE A 33 1.99 6.03 0.32
C PHE A 33 2.00 7.55 0.52
N PHE A 34 0.81 8.16 0.64
CA PHE A 34 0.65 9.61 0.77
C PHE A 34 1.09 10.13 2.15
N GLU A 35 0.85 9.39 3.23
CA GLU A 35 1.41 9.69 4.56
C GLU A 35 2.95 9.73 4.52
N GLY A 36 3.57 8.79 3.79
CA GLY A 36 5.01 8.80 3.57
C GLY A 36 5.54 9.98 2.74
N LEU A 37 4.66 10.76 2.11
CA LEU A 37 4.97 12.02 1.41
C LEU A 37 4.65 13.25 2.26
N GLY A 38 4.30 13.08 3.53
CA GLY A 38 3.90 14.17 4.42
C GLY A 38 2.46 14.66 4.22
N TRP A 39 1.62 13.92 3.49
CA TRP A 39 0.19 14.21 3.42
C TRP A 39 -0.54 13.64 4.63
N LYS A 40 -1.55 14.35 5.09
CA LYS A 40 -2.52 13.80 6.04
C LYS A 40 -3.56 13.00 5.27
N VAL A 41 -3.73 11.72 5.59
CA VAL A 41 -4.72 10.88 4.91
C VAL A 41 -5.88 10.53 5.86
N PHE A 42 -7.10 10.76 5.40
CA PHE A 42 -8.31 10.33 6.08
C PHE A 42 -9.04 9.30 5.23
N THR A 43 -9.38 8.18 5.84
CA THR A 43 -10.23 7.18 5.21
C THR A 43 -11.64 7.27 5.77
N VAL A 44 -12.63 7.47 4.91
CA VAL A 44 -14.04 7.46 5.28
C VAL A 44 -14.58 6.06 4.97
N PRO A 45 -14.81 5.22 6.00
CA PRO A 45 -15.38 3.90 5.79
C PRO A 45 -16.81 4.00 5.23
N GLU A 46 -17.21 2.99 4.46
CA GLU A 46 -18.53 2.91 3.83
C GLU A 46 -19.65 3.09 4.87
N ALA A 47 -20.61 4.00 4.64
CA ALA A 47 -21.77 4.17 5.51
C ALA A 47 -22.56 2.86 5.65
N ALA A 48 -22.72 2.08 4.58
CA ALA A 48 -23.30 0.74 4.64
C ALA A 48 -22.43 -0.27 5.42
N SER A 49 -21.08 -0.25 5.35
CA SER A 49 -20.24 -1.08 6.23
C SER A 49 -20.37 -0.67 7.70
N ILE A 50 -20.50 0.63 7.98
CA ILE A 50 -20.75 1.15 9.33
C ILE A 50 -22.14 0.68 9.81
N LEU A 51 -23.18 0.77 8.97
CA LEU A 51 -24.56 0.36 9.24
C LEU A 51 -24.75 -1.18 9.28
N LEU A 52 -23.90 -1.95 8.60
CA LEU A 52 -23.95 -3.42 8.60
C LEU A 52 -23.13 -4.02 9.74
N ARG A 53 -22.03 -3.36 10.15
CA ARG A 53 -21.20 -3.79 11.30
C ARG A 53 -21.71 -3.23 12.63
N GLY A 54 -22.19 -1.99 12.64
CA GLY A 54 -22.90 -1.38 13.75
C GLY A 54 -24.39 -1.57 13.52
N ARG A 55 -25.08 -2.29 14.41
CA ARG A 55 -26.55 -2.49 14.37
C ARG A 55 -27.36 -1.19 14.57
N THR A 56 -26.80 -0.03 14.26
CA THR A 56 -27.33 1.30 14.61
C THR A 56 -27.51 2.14 13.37
N ARG A 57 -28.72 2.68 13.18
CA ARG A 57 -29.00 3.67 12.13
C ARG A 57 -28.49 5.03 12.62
N PHE A 58 -27.95 5.88 11.74
CA PHE A 58 -27.54 7.26 12.11
C PHE A 58 -28.67 8.08 12.76
N GLN A 59 -29.92 7.70 12.49
CA GLN A 59 -31.14 8.27 13.09
C GLN A 59 -31.39 7.85 14.55
N GLU A 60 -30.59 6.94 15.10
CA GLU A 60 -30.71 6.41 16.47
C GLU A 60 -29.64 6.95 17.42
N PHE A 61 -28.86 7.96 17.00
CA PHE A 61 -27.87 8.57 17.88
C PHE A 61 -28.54 9.25 19.07
N THR A 62 -28.06 8.93 20.28
CA THR A 62 -28.41 9.74 21.45
C THR A 62 -27.79 11.14 21.31
N PRO A 63 -28.32 12.16 21.99
CA PRO A 63 -27.75 13.52 21.98
C PRO A 63 -26.25 13.54 22.30
N GLU A 64 -25.78 12.67 23.19
CA GLU A 64 -24.37 12.53 23.57
C GLU A 64 -23.51 11.95 22.43
N GLN A 65 -24.03 10.96 21.69
CA GLN A 65 -23.36 10.39 20.53
C GLN A 65 -23.26 11.40 19.38
N ALA A 66 -24.33 12.17 19.15
CA ALA A 66 -24.33 13.26 18.18
C ALA A 66 -23.33 14.36 18.56
N TYR A 67 -23.30 14.76 19.84
CA TYR A 67 -22.33 15.74 20.35
C TYR A 67 -20.88 15.25 20.21
N GLN A 68 -20.59 14.01 20.59
CA GLN A 68 -19.26 13.43 20.49
C GLN A 68 -18.81 13.35 19.02
N PHE A 69 -19.71 12.98 18.10
CA PHE A 69 -19.45 13.01 16.67
C PHE A 69 -19.14 14.43 16.16
N GLN A 70 -19.93 15.44 16.54
CA GLN A 70 -19.68 16.84 16.16
C GLN A 70 -18.35 17.37 16.72
N LYS A 71 -17.99 16.98 17.96
CA LYS A 71 -16.71 17.32 18.58
C LYS A 71 -15.53 16.69 17.84
N ASP A 72 -15.62 15.41 17.49
CA ASP A 72 -14.56 14.71 16.76
C ASP A 72 -14.43 15.25 15.32
N LEU A 73 -15.54 15.63 14.68
CA LEU A 73 -15.56 16.32 13.40
C LEU A 73 -14.86 17.69 13.49
N LEU A 74 -15.18 18.50 14.50
CA LEU A 74 -14.58 19.83 14.72
C LEU A 74 -13.08 19.72 15.01
N LEU A 75 -12.65 18.78 15.87
CA LEU A 75 -11.24 18.54 16.16
C LEU A 75 -10.48 18.08 14.90
N THR A 76 -11.13 17.29 14.05
CA THR A 76 -10.58 16.90 12.75
C THR A 76 -10.41 18.11 11.84
N ILE A 77 -11.41 18.99 11.75
CA ILE A 77 -11.34 20.24 10.97
C ILE A 77 -10.21 21.14 11.47
N LEU A 78 -10.09 21.34 12.79
CA LEU A 78 -9.02 22.16 13.37
C LEU A 78 -7.63 21.54 13.14
N GLN A 79 -7.51 20.21 13.10
CA GLN A 79 -6.27 19.54 12.70
C GLN A 79 -5.98 19.66 11.20
N LEU A 80 -7.01 19.63 10.35
CA LEU A 80 -6.89 19.86 8.90
C LEU A 80 -6.36 21.28 8.61
N GLU A 81 -6.65 22.25 9.47
CA GLU A 81 -6.18 23.63 9.35
C GLU A 81 -4.67 23.80 9.68
N GLN A 82 -4.01 22.84 10.34
CA GLN A 82 -2.60 22.91 10.78
C GLN A 82 -1.53 22.68 9.68
N GLY A 83 -1.81 23.03 8.42
CA GLY A 83 -0.76 23.33 7.42
C GLY A 83 -0.22 22.18 6.57
N GLN A 84 -0.89 21.02 6.50
CA GLN A 84 -0.50 19.89 5.64
C GLN A 84 -1.48 19.67 4.49
N ASN A 85 -1.02 19.10 3.37
CA ASN A 85 -1.90 18.62 2.29
C ASN A 85 -2.73 17.43 2.77
N VAL A 86 -3.97 17.33 2.30
CA VAL A 86 -4.94 16.36 2.82
C VAL A 86 -5.51 15.50 1.70
N LEU A 87 -5.44 14.19 1.86
CA LEU A 87 -6.12 13.22 1.01
C LEU A 87 -7.27 12.57 1.78
N ILE A 88 -8.49 12.71 1.29
CA ILE A 88 -9.68 12.05 1.84
C ILE A 88 -10.07 10.92 0.89
N ILE A 89 -9.98 9.67 1.34
CA ILE A 89 -10.34 8.48 0.58
C ILE A 89 -11.70 7.97 1.06
N CYS A 90 -12.70 8.00 0.18
CA CYS A 90 -14.02 7.44 0.42
C CYS A 90 -14.08 6.00 -0.12
N ASP A 91 -14.37 5.04 0.76
CA ASP A 91 -14.73 3.67 0.37
C ASP A 91 -16.18 3.69 -0.14
N ARG A 92 -16.32 3.75 -1.47
CA ARG A 92 -17.55 4.08 -2.23
C ARG A 92 -17.96 5.55 -2.17
N GLY A 93 -18.55 6.04 -3.27
CA GLY A 93 -19.03 7.41 -3.35
C GLY A 93 -20.56 7.50 -3.36
N ALA A 94 -21.07 8.72 -3.49
CA ALA A 94 -22.50 9.02 -3.40
C ALA A 94 -23.40 8.30 -4.41
N LEU A 95 -22.84 7.91 -5.56
CA LEU A 95 -23.59 7.26 -6.64
C LEU A 95 -23.53 5.73 -6.58
N ASP A 96 -22.58 5.14 -5.84
CA ASP A 96 -22.45 3.68 -5.72
C ASP A 96 -23.74 2.95 -5.30
N PRO A 97 -24.60 3.49 -4.40
CA PRO A 97 -25.86 2.84 -4.04
C PRO A 97 -26.80 2.64 -5.24
N SER A 98 -26.71 3.44 -6.30
CA SER A 98 -27.56 3.27 -7.49
C SER A 98 -27.29 1.96 -8.23
N ALA A 99 -26.12 1.34 -8.03
CA ALA A 99 -25.78 0.04 -8.63
C ALA A 99 -26.60 -1.12 -8.03
N TYR A 100 -27.20 -0.91 -6.85
CA TYR A 100 -27.89 -1.92 -6.05
C TYR A 100 -29.43 -1.76 -6.03
N MET A 101 -29.97 -0.84 -6.81
CA MET A 101 -31.41 -0.61 -6.90
C MET A 101 -31.84 -0.26 -8.31
N GLU A 102 -33.14 -0.38 -8.57
CA GLU A 102 -33.69 0.01 -9.87
C GLU A 102 -33.65 1.52 -10.07
N LYS A 103 -33.49 1.95 -11.32
CA LYS A 103 -33.38 3.38 -11.69
C LYS A 103 -34.58 4.21 -11.23
N VAL A 104 -35.79 3.64 -11.27
CA VAL A 104 -37.03 4.31 -10.81
C VAL A 104 -36.97 4.59 -9.31
N MET A 105 -36.49 3.62 -8.52
CA MET A 105 -36.31 3.76 -7.08
C MET A 105 -35.21 4.77 -6.74
N TRP A 106 -34.12 4.77 -7.49
CA TRP A 106 -33.05 5.76 -7.35
C TRP A 106 -33.52 7.19 -7.59
N ILE A 107 -34.30 7.43 -8.66
CA ILE A 107 -34.87 8.75 -8.97
C ILE A 107 -35.84 9.20 -7.86
N LYS A 108 -36.67 8.28 -7.36
CA LYS A 108 -37.57 8.57 -6.23
C LYS A 108 -36.78 8.98 -4.99
N LEU A 109 -35.74 8.24 -4.63
CA LEU A 109 -34.88 8.54 -3.49
C LEU A 109 -34.24 9.93 -3.62
N LEU A 110 -33.67 10.25 -4.80
CA LEU A 110 -33.06 11.56 -5.06
C LEU A 110 -34.04 12.72 -4.88
N LYS A 111 -35.29 12.55 -5.34
CA LYS A 111 -36.37 13.53 -5.12
C LYS A 111 -36.71 13.69 -3.64
N GLU A 112 -36.81 12.59 -2.89
CA GLU A 112 -37.11 12.62 -1.45
C GLU A 112 -36.04 13.35 -0.63
N ILE A 113 -34.76 13.19 -1.00
CA ILE A 113 -33.65 13.87 -0.31
C ILE A 113 -33.30 15.25 -0.90
N GLY A 114 -34.03 15.70 -1.93
CA GLY A 114 -33.79 16.98 -2.59
C GLY A 114 -32.39 17.12 -3.20
N LYS A 115 -31.85 16.06 -3.81
CA LYS A 115 -30.53 16.06 -4.46
C LYS A 115 -30.64 15.67 -5.93
N ASP A 116 -29.75 16.23 -6.74
CA ASP A 116 -29.59 15.84 -8.14
C ASP A 116 -28.30 15.02 -8.36
N VAL A 117 -28.29 14.20 -9.42
CA VAL A 117 -27.12 13.39 -9.81
C VAL A 117 -25.90 14.26 -10.12
N PHE A 118 -26.10 15.40 -10.79
CA PHE A 118 -25.03 16.32 -11.14
C PHE A 118 -24.28 16.82 -9.89
N ASP A 119 -25.01 17.25 -8.87
CA ASP A 119 -24.41 17.74 -7.63
C ASP A 119 -23.64 16.65 -6.88
N LEU A 120 -24.17 15.41 -6.89
CA LEU A 120 -23.54 14.27 -6.23
C LEU A 120 -22.31 13.77 -6.99
N ARG A 121 -22.29 13.94 -8.33
CA ARG A 121 -21.19 13.55 -9.21
C ARG A 121 -20.08 14.60 -9.20
N ASP A 122 -20.36 15.79 -9.71
CA ASP A 122 -19.34 16.71 -10.23
C ASP A 122 -18.75 17.65 -9.17
N ASN A 123 -19.52 18.01 -8.14
CA ASN A 123 -19.09 19.03 -7.16
C ASN A 123 -18.53 18.45 -5.86
N ARG A 124 -18.58 17.12 -5.68
CA ARG A 124 -18.30 16.49 -4.38
C ARG A 124 -16.91 15.88 -4.26
N TYR A 125 -16.35 15.39 -5.36
CA TYR A 125 -15.11 14.62 -5.39
C TYR A 125 -14.15 15.17 -6.43
N ASN A 126 -12.85 15.16 -6.12
CA ASN A 126 -11.82 15.60 -7.07
C ASN A 126 -11.50 14.50 -8.09
N GLN A 127 -11.60 13.23 -7.69
CA GLN A 127 -11.35 12.08 -8.56
C GLN A 127 -12.15 10.87 -8.13
N ILE A 128 -12.60 10.11 -9.13
CA ILE A 128 -13.24 8.82 -8.96
C ILE A 128 -12.33 7.77 -9.56
N VAL A 129 -11.91 6.76 -8.79
CA VAL A 129 -11.14 5.64 -9.31
C VAL A 129 -11.94 4.36 -9.16
N HIS A 130 -12.35 3.81 -10.30
CA HIS A 130 -13.02 2.53 -10.39
C HIS A 130 -11.98 1.40 -10.43
N VAL A 131 -11.95 0.58 -9.39
CA VAL A 131 -11.06 -0.58 -9.28
C VAL A 131 -11.85 -1.83 -9.67
N VAL A 132 -11.60 -2.34 -10.87
CA VAL A 132 -12.35 -3.45 -11.48
C VAL A 132 -12.25 -4.71 -10.63
N THR A 133 -13.35 -5.46 -10.49
CA THR A 133 -13.37 -6.76 -9.80
C THR A 133 -12.30 -7.74 -10.32
N ALA A 134 -11.73 -8.59 -9.45
CA ALA A 134 -10.86 -9.69 -9.90
C ALA A 134 -11.60 -10.69 -10.80
N ALA A 135 -12.93 -10.76 -10.74
CA ALA A 135 -13.72 -11.61 -11.64
C ALA A 135 -13.61 -11.20 -13.12
N ASP A 136 -13.25 -9.95 -13.43
CA ASP A 136 -13.11 -9.47 -14.81
C ASP A 136 -11.62 -9.38 -15.19
N GLY A 137 -11.09 -10.41 -15.86
CA GLY A 137 -9.71 -10.44 -16.35
C GLY A 137 -8.63 -10.88 -15.35
N ALA A 138 -9.02 -11.38 -14.16
CA ALA A 138 -8.11 -11.92 -13.15
C ALA A 138 -8.73 -13.07 -12.34
N GLU A 139 -9.57 -13.88 -12.99
CA GLU A 139 -10.47 -14.88 -12.39
C GLU A 139 -9.78 -15.84 -11.41
N GLN A 140 -8.54 -16.22 -11.71
CA GLN A 140 -7.69 -17.06 -10.85
C GLN A 140 -7.48 -16.51 -9.43
N TYR A 141 -7.67 -15.20 -9.22
CA TYR A 141 -7.57 -14.55 -7.91
C TYR A 141 -8.94 -14.30 -7.25
N TYR A 142 -10.05 -14.54 -7.96
CA TYR A 142 -11.40 -14.44 -7.43
C TYR A 142 -11.74 -15.73 -6.65
N THR A 143 -11.41 -15.74 -5.35
CA THR A 143 -11.65 -16.89 -4.47
C THR A 143 -12.76 -16.60 -3.46
N CYS A 144 -13.84 -17.39 -3.50
CA CYS A 144 -14.95 -17.32 -2.53
C CYS A 144 -14.54 -17.75 -1.11
N LEU A 145 -13.35 -18.34 -0.95
CA LEU A 145 -12.88 -18.97 0.30
C LEU A 145 -12.52 -17.97 1.41
N ASN A 146 -12.14 -16.73 1.08
CA ASN A 146 -11.60 -15.79 2.08
C ASN A 146 -12.65 -14.88 2.76
N ASN A 147 -13.94 -14.95 2.38
CA ASN A 147 -14.99 -14.18 3.04
C ASN A 147 -16.30 -14.98 3.07
N LYS A 148 -16.64 -15.56 4.22
CA LYS A 148 -17.96 -16.18 4.52
C LYS A 148 -19.18 -15.25 4.35
N ALA A 149 -18.95 -13.98 3.99
CA ALA A 149 -19.97 -12.94 3.81
C ALA A 149 -20.27 -12.61 2.33
N ARG A 150 -19.72 -13.37 1.37
CA ARG A 150 -19.91 -13.12 -0.07
C ARG A 150 -20.64 -14.29 -0.73
N THR A 151 -21.78 -13.99 -1.31
CA THR A 151 -22.70 -14.97 -1.92
C THR A 151 -22.76 -14.89 -3.44
N GLU A 152 -22.13 -13.87 -4.04
CA GLU A 152 -22.28 -13.54 -5.46
C GLU A 152 -21.40 -14.41 -6.37
N SER A 153 -21.95 -14.88 -7.49
CA SER A 153 -21.20 -15.59 -8.54
C SER A 153 -20.19 -14.67 -9.24
N MET A 154 -19.30 -15.23 -10.05
CA MET A 154 -18.36 -14.41 -10.85
C MET A 154 -19.11 -13.49 -11.81
N GLU A 155 -20.13 -14.00 -12.49
CA GLU A 155 -20.96 -13.25 -13.43
C GLU A 155 -21.71 -12.11 -12.73
N GLU A 156 -22.28 -12.38 -11.55
CA GLU A 156 -22.95 -11.37 -10.73
C GLU A 156 -21.97 -10.29 -10.28
N ALA A 157 -20.76 -10.67 -9.86
CA ALA A 157 -19.72 -9.73 -9.46
C ALA A 157 -19.28 -8.82 -10.63
N ILE A 158 -19.17 -9.35 -11.85
CA ILE A 158 -18.87 -8.57 -13.05
C ILE A 158 -20.03 -7.61 -13.37
N LEU A 159 -21.27 -8.07 -13.29
CA LEU A 159 -22.44 -7.23 -13.57
C LEU A 159 -22.55 -6.06 -12.58
N VAL A 160 -22.37 -6.33 -11.27
CA VAL A 160 -22.37 -5.31 -10.22
C VAL A 160 -21.20 -4.35 -10.41
N ASP A 161 -20.01 -4.84 -10.77
CA ASP A 161 -18.85 -3.99 -11.08
C ASP A 161 -19.15 -3.01 -12.22
N ARG A 162 -19.74 -3.50 -13.32
CA ARG A 162 -20.10 -2.67 -14.48
C ARG A 162 -21.16 -1.64 -14.14
N LYS A 163 -22.24 -2.00 -13.43
CA LYS A 163 -23.26 -1.05 -12.96
C LYS A 163 -22.67 0.03 -12.06
N THR A 164 -21.75 -0.36 -11.16
CA THR A 164 -21.05 0.57 -10.27
C THR A 164 -20.20 1.56 -11.06
N ARG A 165 -19.50 1.09 -12.09
CA ARG A 165 -18.73 1.94 -13.01
C ARG A 165 -19.64 2.92 -13.75
N GLU A 166 -20.75 2.42 -14.26
CA GLU A 166 -21.72 3.17 -15.05
C GLU A 166 -22.35 4.32 -14.26
N ALA A 167 -22.55 4.13 -12.95
CA ALA A 167 -23.08 5.17 -12.05
C ALA A 167 -22.23 6.45 -12.06
N TRP A 168 -20.93 6.35 -12.37
CA TRP A 168 -19.99 7.47 -12.38
C TRP A 168 -19.72 8.05 -13.78
N ILE A 169 -20.37 7.54 -14.82
CA ILE A 169 -20.20 8.05 -16.19
C ILE A 169 -20.55 9.55 -16.23
N GLY A 170 -19.66 10.31 -16.88
CA GLY A 170 -19.75 11.76 -17.04
C GLY A 170 -18.95 12.56 -16.01
N HIS A 171 -18.38 11.94 -14.97
CA HIS A 171 -17.45 12.64 -14.08
C HIS A 171 -16.13 12.93 -14.82
N GLN A 172 -15.69 14.21 -14.83
CA GLN A 172 -14.52 14.66 -15.60
C GLN A 172 -13.19 13.98 -15.21
N CYS A 173 -13.11 13.54 -13.94
CA CYS A 173 -11.96 12.85 -13.37
C CYS A 173 -12.24 11.38 -13.02
N LEU A 174 -12.97 10.65 -13.87
CA LEU A 174 -13.13 9.20 -13.72
C LEU A 174 -11.90 8.46 -14.28
N SER A 175 -11.32 7.55 -13.49
CA SER A 175 -10.22 6.69 -13.92
C SER A 175 -10.55 5.22 -13.65
N ILE A 176 -10.15 4.34 -14.55
CA ILE A 176 -10.41 2.90 -14.45
C ILE A 176 -9.08 2.17 -14.21
N VAL A 177 -9.02 1.41 -13.13
CA VAL A 177 -7.92 0.52 -12.78
C VAL A 177 -8.40 -0.91 -12.99
N ASP A 178 -8.26 -1.38 -14.22
CA ASP A 178 -8.55 -2.74 -14.63
C ASP A 178 -7.41 -3.72 -14.30
N ASN A 179 -7.66 -5.00 -14.53
CA ASN A 179 -6.66 -6.06 -14.35
C ASN A 179 -5.78 -6.25 -15.59
N SER A 180 -6.11 -5.60 -16.72
CA SER A 180 -5.27 -5.64 -17.91
C SER A 180 -3.88 -5.09 -17.58
N ASP A 181 -2.86 -5.64 -18.23
CA ASP A 181 -1.46 -5.24 -18.06
C ASP A 181 -0.86 -5.43 -16.65
N CYS A 182 -1.54 -6.17 -15.76
CA CYS A 182 -1.06 -6.50 -14.43
C CYS A 182 -0.63 -7.97 -14.39
N GLN A 183 0.63 -8.25 -14.06
CA GLN A 183 1.08 -9.64 -13.87
C GLN A 183 0.66 -10.17 -12.51
N ASN A 184 0.53 -9.27 -11.52
CA ASN A 184 0.14 -9.61 -10.17
C ASN A 184 -0.72 -8.50 -9.52
N PHE A 185 -1.27 -8.79 -8.34
CA PHE A 185 -2.10 -7.84 -7.60
C PHE A 185 -1.34 -6.56 -7.18
N ASN A 186 -0.04 -6.65 -6.88
CA ASN A 186 0.74 -5.48 -6.51
C ASN A 186 0.89 -4.51 -7.70
N ASP A 187 1.03 -5.00 -8.93
CA ASP A 187 1.08 -4.15 -10.14
C ASP A 187 -0.20 -3.32 -10.27
N LYS A 188 -1.36 -3.95 -9.99
CA LYS A 188 -2.65 -3.26 -9.98
C LYS A 188 -2.72 -2.17 -8.91
N ILE A 189 -2.21 -2.45 -7.71
CA ILE A 189 -2.11 -1.43 -6.65
C ILE A 189 -1.16 -0.30 -7.04
N MET A 190 -0.05 -0.59 -7.70
CA MET A 190 0.87 0.44 -8.20
C MET A 190 0.21 1.27 -9.31
N LYS A 191 -0.55 0.64 -10.20
CA LYS A 191 -1.39 1.31 -11.21
C LYS A 191 -2.40 2.25 -10.56
N LEU A 192 -3.08 1.81 -9.50
CA LEU A 192 -3.98 2.63 -8.69
C LEU A 192 -3.28 3.85 -8.10
N ILE A 193 -2.15 3.65 -7.40
CA ILE A 193 -1.40 4.76 -6.79
C ILE A 193 -0.91 5.73 -7.86
N ARG A 194 -0.44 5.23 -9.01
CA ARG A 194 -0.03 6.04 -10.15
C ARG A 194 -1.15 6.94 -10.66
N VAL A 195 -2.32 6.37 -10.92
CA VAL A 195 -3.50 7.11 -11.41
C VAL A 195 -3.91 8.23 -10.45
N VAL A 196 -3.84 7.99 -9.14
CA VAL A 196 -4.14 9.02 -8.14
C VAL A 196 -3.03 10.07 -8.08
N SER A 197 -1.77 9.65 -8.09
CA SER A 197 -0.61 10.54 -7.98
C SER A 197 -0.50 11.46 -9.19
N GLU A 198 -0.64 10.93 -10.42
CA GLU A 198 -0.64 11.70 -11.67
C GLU A 198 -1.71 12.81 -11.65
N ARG A 199 -2.90 12.51 -11.14
CA ARG A 199 -4.01 13.48 -11.08
C ARG A 199 -3.82 14.55 -10.01
N ILE A 200 -3.22 14.20 -8.87
CA ILE A 200 -2.81 15.16 -7.84
C ILE A 200 -1.64 16.03 -8.34
N GLY A 201 -0.90 15.58 -9.36
CA GLY A 201 0.27 16.28 -9.91
C GLY A 201 1.59 15.83 -9.28
N ILE A 202 1.62 14.64 -8.68
CA ILE A 202 2.83 14.04 -8.10
C ILE A 202 3.29 12.89 -8.98
N SER A 203 4.48 12.99 -9.58
CA SER A 203 5.07 11.91 -10.38
C SER A 203 6.26 11.28 -9.65
N PHE A 204 6.34 9.95 -9.67
CA PHE A 204 7.48 9.21 -9.14
C PHE A 204 7.88 8.07 -10.07
N ASP A 205 9.19 7.88 -10.21
CA ASP A 205 9.77 6.80 -11.01
C ASP A 205 9.40 5.41 -10.47
N ARG A 206 9.21 5.29 -9.14
CA ARG A 206 8.81 4.02 -8.50
C ARG A 206 7.45 3.47 -8.94
N LEU A 207 6.58 4.31 -9.49
CA LEU A 207 5.20 3.98 -9.87
C LEU A 207 5.06 3.49 -11.32
N ALA A 208 6.13 3.54 -12.11
CA ALA A 208 6.10 3.11 -13.49
C ALA A 208 6.14 1.58 -13.64
N LYS A 209 5.52 1.07 -14.72
CA LYS A 209 5.24 -0.37 -14.97
C LYS A 209 6.49 -1.26 -14.98
N HIS A 210 7.66 -0.71 -15.28
CA HIS A 210 8.93 -1.44 -15.31
C HIS A 210 9.87 -1.09 -14.17
N SER A 211 9.36 -0.44 -13.12
CA SER A 211 10.13 -0.08 -11.95
C SER A 211 10.62 -1.34 -11.22
N LYS A 212 11.93 -1.50 -11.15
CA LYS A 212 12.60 -2.59 -10.44
C LYS A 212 13.26 -2.07 -9.19
N LYS A 213 13.35 -2.94 -8.19
CA LYS A 213 14.06 -2.63 -6.96
C LYS A 213 15.57 -2.62 -7.22
N ARG A 214 16.23 -1.50 -6.94
CA ARG A 214 17.71 -1.40 -6.92
C ARG A 214 18.22 -1.23 -5.50
N LYS A 215 19.42 -1.75 -5.23
CA LYS A 215 20.06 -1.76 -3.92
C LYS A 215 21.53 -1.39 -4.00
N TRP A 216 22.00 -0.60 -3.06
CA TRP A 216 23.40 -0.23 -2.93
C TRP A 216 23.90 -0.47 -1.51
N LEU A 217 25.15 -0.93 -1.41
CA LEU A 217 25.85 -1.06 -0.15
C LEU A 217 26.49 0.28 0.21
N ILE A 218 26.27 0.74 1.42
CA ILE A 218 26.75 2.03 1.94
C ILE A 218 27.81 1.76 3.01
N SER A 219 28.95 2.44 2.93
CA SER A 219 30.02 2.36 3.95
C SER A 219 29.80 3.37 5.07
N LYS A 220 29.35 4.58 4.72
CA LYS A 220 29.26 5.71 5.65
C LYS A 220 28.09 6.63 5.33
N ILE A 221 27.52 7.22 6.38
CA ILE A 221 26.47 8.24 6.32
C ILE A 221 27.05 9.54 6.91
N ASP A 222 26.97 10.64 6.18
CA ASP A 222 27.23 11.98 6.73
C ASP A 222 26.00 12.45 7.51
N GLU A 223 25.97 12.15 8.81
CA GLU A 223 24.82 12.44 9.68
C GLU A 223 24.48 13.94 9.76
N THR A 224 25.46 14.83 9.63
CA THR A 224 25.21 16.28 9.68
C THR A 224 24.34 16.75 8.52
N LYS A 225 24.66 16.27 7.30
CA LYS A 225 23.86 16.54 6.10
C LYS A 225 22.57 15.73 6.07
N PHE A 226 22.59 14.51 6.61
CA PHE A 226 21.40 13.67 6.66
C PHE A 226 20.32 14.31 7.56
N LEU A 227 20.69 14.79 8.75
CA LEU A 227 19.80 15.47 9.68
C LEU A 227 19.25 16.81 9.14
N ALA A 228 19.96 17.44 8.21
CA ALA A 228 19.46 18.64 7.53
C ALA A 228 18.35 18.34 6.50
N ASN A 229 18.11 17.07 6.16
CA ASN A 229 17.02 16.65 5.28
C ASN A 229 15.84 16.12 6.10
N ASN A 230 14.62 16.29 5.59
CA ASN A 230 13.46 15.64 6.17
C ASN A 230 13.53 14.12 5.94
N TYR A 231 13.47 13.36 7.02
CA TYR A 231 13.40 11.90 6.96
C TYR A 231 12.51 11.36 8.08
N GLU A 232 12.00 10.15 7.87
CA GLU A 232 11.24 9.41 8.88
C GLU A 232 12.01 8.14 9.26
N GLU A 233 12.23 7.92 10.56
CA GLU A 233 12.92 6.74 11.09
C GLU A 233 11.94 5.74 11.73
N PHE A 234 12.19 4.46 11.49
CA PHE A 234 11.41 3.35 12.03
C PHE A 234 12.33 2.26 12.58
N ASP A 235 12.00 1.73 13.75
CA ASP A 235 12.55 0.47 14.23
C ASP A 235 11.75 -0.68 13.59
N VAL A 236 12.44 -1.57 12.88
CA VAL A 236 11.82 -2.66 12.13
C VAL A 236 12.40 -4.00 12.56
N VAL A 237 11.52 -4.92 12.93
CA VAL A 237 11.89 -6.31 13.22
C VAL A 237 11.24 -7.22 12.19
N HIS A 238 12.02 -8.11 11.60
CA HIS A 238 11.53 -9.16 10.70
C HIS A 238 11.84 -10.54 11.25
N VAL A 239 10.84 -11.42 11.21
CA VAL A 239 10.95 -12.81 11.70
C VAL A 239 10.36 -13.73 10.63
N TYR A 240 11.13 -14.74 10.23
CA TYR A 240 10.66 -15.76 9.30
C TYR A 240 9.97 -16.90 10.06
N LEU A 241 8.89 -17.42 9.50
CA LEU A 241 8.13 -18.54 10.07
C LEU A 241 8.43 -19.83 9.29
N GLN A 242 8.28 -20.98 9.96
CA GLN A 242 8.33 -22.26 9.26
C GLN A 242 7.18 -22.36 8.27
N SER A 243 7.47 -22.86 7.06
CA SER A 243 6.47 -23.14 6.05
C SER A 243 6.70 -24.53 5.48
N MET A 244 5.63 -25.32 5.37
CA MET A 244 5.64 -26.69 4.81
C MET A 244 5.77 -26.72 3.28
N SER A 245 5.89 -25.57 2.63
CA SER A 245 5.83 -25.41 1.17
C SER A 245 6.98 -24.51 0.71
N ASN A 246 7.21 -24.37 -0.60
CA ASN A 246 8.15 -23.39 -1.19
C ASN A 246 7.73 -21.91 -0.96
N ASN A 247 7.01 -21.62 0.12
CA ASN A 247 6.52 -20.31 0.48
C ASN A 247 7.43 -19.70 1.55
N GLN A 248 7.80 -18.43 1.35
CA GLN A 248 8.47 -17.65 2.39
C GLN A 248 7.41 -16.90 3.19
N VAL A 249 7.27 -17.23 4.47
CA VAL A 249 6.36 -16.54 5.38
C VAL A 249 7.17 -15.75 6.39
N ARG A 250 6.82 -14.48 6.58
CA ARG A 250 7.46 -13.63 7.59
C ARG A 250 6.45 -12.74 8.30
N ILE A 251 6.65 -12.52 9.59
CA ILE A 251 6.01 -11.42 10.31
C ILE A 251 6.98 -10.25 10.41
N ARG A 252 6.42 -9.05 10.53
CA ARG A 252 7.16 -7.81 10.69
C ARG A 252 6.50 -6.94 11.74
N SER A 253 7.28 -6.38 12.66
CA SER A 253 6.90 -5.21 13.45
C SER A 253 7.58 -3.96 12.88
N ARG A 254 6.88 -2.83 12.90
CA ARG A 254 7.41 -1.52 12.53
C ARG A 254 6.95 -0.52 13.58
N CYS A 255 7.89 0.05 14.32
CA CYS A 255 7.66 1.00 15.40
C CYS A 255 8.18 2.39 15.02
N GLN A 256 7.43 3.41 15.42
CA GLN A 256 7.85 4.81 15.40
C GLN A 256 7.06 5.56 16.47
N ASN A 257 7.71 6.43 17.25
CA ASN A 257 7.05 7.26 18.27
C ASN A 257 6.12 6.45 19.20
N ASN A 258 6.61 5.30 19.68
CA ASN A 258 5.88 4.35 20.54
C ASN A 258 4.60 3.73 19.92
N ARG A 259 4.36 3.94 18.62
CA ARG A 259 3.27 3.29 17.87
C ARG A 259 3.85 2.17 17.03
N THR A 260 3.28 0.97 17.15
CA THR A 260 3.76 -0.20 16.42
C THR A 260 2.67 -0.78 15.52
N THR A 261 3.04 -1.10 14.29
CA THR A 261 2.21 -1.86 13.35
C THR A 261 2.81 -3.25 13.13
N TYR A 262 1.93 -4.25 12.94
CA TYR A 262 2.33 -5.63 12.72
C TYR A 262 1.77 -6.16 11.39
N SER A 263 2.54 -6.93 10.65
CA SER A 263 2.10 -7.50 9.37
C SER A 263 2.68 -8.88 9.13
N LEU A 264 1.85 -9.79 8.64
CA LEU A 264 2.25 -11.07 8.06
C LEU A 264 2.41 -10.90 6.56
N THR A 265 3.50 -11.40 6.00
CA THR A 265 3.75 -11.43 4.56
C THR A 265 4.02 -12.85 4.13
N THR A 266 3.28 -13.33 3.14
CA THR A 266 3.46 -14.65 2.54
C THR A 266 3.86 -14.48 1.09
N ARG A 267 5.03 -14.98 0.72
CA ARG A 267 5.58 -14.94 -0.63
C ARG A 267 5.58 -16.36 -1.19
N ARG A 268 4.71 -16.64 -2.17
CA ARG A 268 4.53 -17.96 -2.77
C ARG A 268 5.22 -18.06 -4.12
N TYR A 269 5.98 -19.11 -4.33
CA TYR A 269 6.63 -19.41 -5.61
C TYR A 269 5.80 -20.50 -6.30
N PHE A 270 5.12 -20.16 -7.40
CA PHE A 270 4.31 -21.10 -8.18
C PHE A 270 5.16 -21.72 -9.29
N GLY A 271 5.03 -23.03 -9.54
CA GLY A 271 5.54 -23.67 -10.77
C GLY A 271 6.93 -24.35 -10.70
N LEU A 272 7.47 -24.67 -9.51
CA LEU A 272 8.73 -25.44 -9.44
C LEU A 272 8.60 -26.88 -9.97
N ASP A 273 7.40 -27.47 -9.97
CA ASP A 273 7.20 -28.86 -10.38
C ASP A 273 7.07 -29.08 -11.89
N SER A 274 6.91 -28.03 -12.70
CA SER A 274 6.58 -28.16 -14.13
C SER A 274 7.59 -27.52 -15.11
N MET A 275 8.73 -27.02 -14.66
CA MET A 275 9.63 -26.26 -15.53
C MET A 275 11.12 -26.49 -15.25
N LYS A 276 11.61 -27.71 -15.53
CA LYS A 276 13.05 -28.02 -15.51
C LYS A 276 13.88 -27.25 -16.57
N ASN A 277 13.24 -26.58 -17.54
CA ASN A 277 13.89 -25.98 -18.71
C ASN A 277 13.65 -24.46 -18.90
N SER A 278 13.25 -23.70 -17.89
CA SER A 278 13.17 -22.22 -18.01
C SER A 278 14.22 -21.51 -17.17
N ILE A 279 14.99 -20.64 -17.83
CA ILE A 279 16.11 -19.84 -17.29
C ILE A 279 15.63 -18.78 -16.25
N ARG A 280 14.32 -18.56 -16.10
CA ARG A 280 13.76 -17.59 -15.17
C ARG A 280 12.93 -18.29 -14.09
N LEU A 281 13.34 -18.11 -12.84
CA LEU A 281 12.52 -18.45 -11.68
C LEU A 281 11.21 -17.65 -11.75
N PRO A 282 10.03 -18.28 -11.59
CA PRO A 282 8.75 -17.58 -11.61
C PRO A 282 8.71 -16.50 -10.52
N GLU A 283 8.19 -15.32 -10.87
CA GLU A 283 8.06 -14.24 -9.91
C GLU A 283 7.07 -14.64 -8.80
N PRO A 284 7.49 -14.54 -7.53
CA PRO A 284 6.64 -15.01 -6.44
C PRO A 284 5.52 -14.02 -6.13
N VAL A 285 4.34 -14.56 -5.84
CA VAL A 285 3.18 -13.78 -5.40
C VAL A 285 3.31 -13.44 -3.92
N GLU A 286 3.41 -12.15 -3.59
CA GLU A 286 3.45 -11.65 -2.21
C GLU A 286 2.04 -11.20 -1.76
N THR A 287 1.52 -11.80 -0.69
CA THR A 287 0.32 -11.33 0.01
C THR A 287 0.71 -10.75 1.37
N ARG A 288 -0.03 -9.74 1.83
CA ARG A 288 0.19 -9.09 3.12
C ARG A 288 -1.11 -9.00 3.91
N LYS A 289 -1.06 -9.40 5.18
CA LYS A 289 -2.15 -9.30 6.16
C LYS A 289 -1.68 -8.43 7.33
N GLN A 290 -2.49 -7.48 7.78
CA GLN A 290 -2.24 -6.76 9.02
C GLN A 290 -2.56 -7.66 10.22
N LEU A 291 -1.73 -7.56 11.27
CA LEU A 291 -1.90 -8.34 12.49
C LEU A 291 -2.20 -7.43 13.67
N SER A 292 -2.96 -7.95 14.62
CA SER A 292 -2.99 -7.45 15.99
C SER A 292 -1.70 -7.80 16.72
N ARG A 293 -1.45 -7.15 17.86
CA ARG A 293 -0.32 -7.48 18.75
C ARG A 293 -0.35 -8.95 19.17
N ARG A 294 -1.51 -9.45 19.60
CA ARG A 294 -1.70 -10.83 20.06
C ARG A 294 -1.38 -11.85 18.97
N GLU A 295 -1.84 -11.61 17.73
CA GLU A 295 -1.50 -12.48 16.60
C GLU A 295 0.00 -12.45 16.30
N TYR A 296 0.64 -11.27 16.36
CA TYR A 296 2.09 -11.16 16.16
C TYR A 296 2.87 -11.97 17.19
N ASP A 297 2.53 -11.83 18.48
CA ASP A 297 3.20 -12.55 19.57
C ASP A 297 3.03 -14.08 19.39
N TYR A 298 1.83 -14.53 19.04
CA TYR A 298 1.56 -15.94 18.72
C TYR A 298 2.42 -16.46 17.55
N TYR A 299 2.49 -15.72 16.43
CA TYR A 299 3.34 -16.12 15.31
C TYR A 299 4.83 -16.06 15.64
N PHE A 300 5.25 -15.16 16.52
CA PHE A 300 6.64 -15.04 16.96
C PHE A 300 7.12 -16.28 17.72
N GLU A 301 6.22 -16.92 18.48
CA GLU A 301 6.48 -18.21 19.14
C GLU A 301 6.70 -19.34 18.12
N MET A 302 6.00 -19.28 16.98
CA MET A 302 6.10 -20.23 15.86
C MET A 302 7.22 -19.88 14.84
N ARG A 303 8.17 -19.01 15.22
CA ARG A 303 9.26 -18.60 14.33
C ARG A 303 10.12 -19.79 13.90
N ASP A 304 10.69 -19.68 12.70
CA ASP A 304 11.71 -20.61 12.23
C ASP A 304 13.01 -20.40 13.01
N LYS A 305 13.30 -21.34 13.92
CA LYS A 305 14.51 -21.30 14.76
C LYS A 305 15.80 -21.53 13.99
N SER A 306 15.74 -22.01 12.75
CA SER A 306 16.92 -22.11 11.87
C SER A 306 17.34 -20.76 11.29
N ARG A 307 16.55 -19.71 11.52
CA ARG A 307 16.76 -18.37 10.98
C ARG A 307 16.88 -17.33 12.09
N ALA A 308 17.84 -16.44 11.94
CA ALA A 308 18.01 -15.30 12.83
C ALA A 308 16.87 -14.28 12.66
N VAL A 309 16.51 -13.62 13.77
CA VAL A 309 15.63 -12.44 13.74
C VAL A 309 16.42 -11.25 13.20
N VAL A 310 15.82 -10.46 12.31
CA VAL A 310 16.45 -9.27 11.74
C VAL A 310 15.95 -8.05 12.47
N TYR A 311 16.88 -7.28 13.03
CA TYR A 311 16.64 -5.96 13.59
C TYR A 311 17.28 -4.92 12.69
N LYS A 312 16.54 -3.85 12.38
CA LYS A 312 17.07 -2.73 11.61
C LYS A 312 16.39 -1.41 11.93
N LYS A 313 17.13 -0.33 11.78
CA LYS A 313 16.59 1.02 11.65
C LYS A 313 16.38 1.32 10.18
N ARG A 314 15.17 1.72 9.81
CA ARG A 314 14.84 2.16 8.45
C ARG A 314 14.63 3.66 8.44
N ARG A 315 15.48 4.38 7.71
CA ARG A 315 15.30 5.80 7.41
C ARG A 315 14.69 5.94 6.02
N CYS A 316 13.60 6.68 5.94
CA CYS A 316 12.84 6.95 4.73
C CYS A 316 12.99 8.42 4.36
N PHE A 317 13.39 8.73 3.14
CA PHE A 317 13.56 10.12 2.70
C PHE A 317 13.44 10.23 1.19
N THR A 318 13.28 11.46 0.70
CA THR A 318 13.32 11.79 -0.72
C THR A 318 14.64 12.47 -1.07
N TYR A 319 15.15 12.21 -2.27
CA TYR A 319 16.29 12.93 -2.85
C TYR A 319 16.02 13.14 -4.34
N GLY A 320 15.93 14.40 -4.78
CA GLY A 320 15.28 14.72 -6.04
C GLY A 320 13.84 14.20 -6.09
N ASN A 321 13.45 13.54 -7.18
CA ASN A 321 12.12 12.95 -7.36
C ASN A 321 12.05 11.46 -6.98
N VAL A 322 13.01 10.97 -6.19
CA VAL A 322 13.15 9.55 -5.87
C VAL A 322 13.07 9.33 -4.37
N TYR A 323 12.29 8.32 -3.99
CA TYR A 323 12.07 7.93 -2.61
C TYR A 323 12.96 6.76 -2.25
N PHE A 324 13.71 6.89 -1.16
CA PHE A 324 14.70 5.92 -0.74
C PHE A 324 14.34 5.29 0.62
N HIS A 325 14.74 4.03 0.79
CA HIS A 325 14.85 3.37 2.08
C HIS A 325 16.32 3.12 2.40
N LEU A 326 16.79 3.61 3.54
CA LEU A 326 18.11 3.28 4.07
C LEU A 326 17.93 2.34 5.27
N ASP A 327 18.31 1.08 5.08
CA ASP A 327 18.26 0.04 6.10
C ASP A 327 19.61 -0.09 6.80
N ILE A 328 19.64 0.22 8.10
CA ILE A 328 20.80 0.06 8.97
C ILE A 328 20.52 -1.17 9.85
N TYR A 329 21.21 -2.27 9.62
CA TYR A 329 21.02 -3.50 10.41
C TYR A 329 21.63 -3.31 11.80
N VAL A 330 20.93 -3.72 12.85
CA VAL A 330 21.38 -3.51 14.24
C VAL A 330 21.51 -4.83 14.98
N ASN A 331 22.31 -4.83 16.05
CA ASN A 331 22.54 -6.02 16.86
C ASN A 331 21.26 -6.50 17.57
N PRO A 332 21.06 -7.83 17.74
CA PRO A 332 21.93 -8.90 17.26
C PRO A 332 21.85 -9.08 15.74
N LEU A 333 23.02 -9.10 15.09
CA LEU A 333 23.11 -9.22 13.64
C LEU A 333 22.92 -10.69 13.22
N PRO A 334 22.28 -10.95 12.06
CA PRO A 334 22.23 -12.29 11.51
C PRO A 334 23.64 -12.87 11.26
N PRO A 335 23.86 -14.19 11.43
CA PRO A 335 25.20 -14.79 11.30
C PRO A 335 25.89 -14.57 9.96
N ALA A 336 25.12 -14.48 8.87
CA ALA A 336 25.65 -14.22 7.54
C ALA A 336 25.98 -12.73 7.28
N CYS A 337 25.63 -11.82 8.19
CA CYS A 337 26.00 -10.42 8.11
C CYS A 337 27.41 -10.21 8.69
N ILE A 338 28.35 -9.79 7.84
CA ILE A 338 29.66 -9.31 8.29
C ILE A 338 29.53 -7.83 8.66
N GLY A 339 29.69 -7.51 9.95
CA GLY A 339 29.47 -6.16 10.46
C GLY A 339 28.00 -5.73 10.40
N SER A 340 27.76 -4.43 10.56
CA SER A 340 26.43 -3.81 10.51
C SER A 340 26.17 -3.26 9.10
N PRO A 341 25.70 -4.06 8.12
CA PRO A 341 25.54 -3.59 6.75
C PRO A 341 24.50 -2.47 6.68
N ILE A 342 24.78 -1.48 5.82
CA ILE A 342 23.87 -0.39 5.49
C ILE A 342 23.46 -0.55 4.04
N ILE A 343 22.16 -0.70 3.78
CA ILE A 343 21.63 -0.95 2.44
C ILE A 343 20.68 0.19 2.07
N LEU A 344 21.02 0.92 1.01
CA LEU A 344 20.12 1.87 0.36
C LEU A 344 19.29 1.12 -0.68
N GLU A 345 17.97 1.30 -0.67
CA GLU A 345 17.06 0.68 -1.61
C GLU A 345 16.11 1.71 -2.23
N THR A 346 15.84 1.59 -3.53
CA THR A 346 14.76 2.32 -4.20
C THR A 346 14.11 1.45 -5.27
N TYR A 347 13.04 1.97 -5.87
CA TYR A 347 12.33 1.39 -6.99
C TYR A 347 12.38 2.40 -8.14
N THR A 348 12.89 1.97 -9.29
CA THR A 348 13.19 2.85 -10.43
C THR A 348 13.06 2.09 -11.75
N THR A 349 12.68 2.78 -12.82
CA THR A 349 12.64 2.20 -14.17
C THR A 349 14.02 2.07 -14.81
N HIS A 350 15.02 2.76 -14.25
CA HIS A 350 16.38 2.73 -14.75
C HIS A 350 17.03 1.36 -14.51
N PRO A 351 17.71 0.77 -15.51
CA PRO A 351 18.33 -0.54 -15.38
C PRO A 351 19.49 -0.55 -14.38
N ILE A 352 19.91 -1.76 -13.98
CA ILE A 352 21.10 -1.95 -13.13
C ILE A 352 22.32 -1.36 -13.84
N GLY A 353 23.17 -0.64 -13.11
CA GLY A 353 24.33 0.06 -13.65
C GLY A 353 24.05 1.44 -14.26
N ASP A 354 22.78 1.85 -14.39
CA ASP A 354 22.45 3.22 -14.82
C ASP A 354 22.87 4.23 -13.72
N PRO A 355 23.54 5.35 -14.08
CA PRO A 355 23.92 6.41 -13.13
C PRO A 355 22.71 7.14 -12.52
N THR A 356 21.53 6.98 -13.09
CA THR A 356 20.26 7.43 -12.55
C THR A 356 19.52 6.26 -11.87
N PRO A 357 18.77 6.46 -10.78
CA PRO A 357 18.51 7.73 -10.13
C PRO A 357 19.74 8.28 -9.39
N SER A 358 19.88 9.61 -9.37
CA SER A 358 20.98 10.25 -8.64
C SER A 358 20.96 9.83 -7.17
N LEU A 359 22.11 9.34 -6.70
CA LEU A 359 22.26 8.92 -5.32
C LEU A 359 22.58 10.13 -4.42
N PRO A 360 22.13 10.14 -3.15
CA PRO A 360 22.39 11.25 -2.25
C PRO A 360 23.88 11.44 -1.97
N ASN A 361 24.37 12.66 -2.13
CA ASN A 361 25.79 13.00 -1.94
C ASN A 361 26.28 12.92 -0.47
N PHE A 362 25.36 12.74 0.47
CA PHE A 362 25.65 12.51 1.89
C PHE A 362 25.79 11.02 2.24
N LEU A 363 25.72 10.13 1.25
CA LEU A 363 25.96 8.69 1.42
C LEU A 363 27.24 8.29 0.67
N GLU A 364 28.12 7.56 1.35
CA GLU A 364 29.30 6.97 0.74
C GLU A 364 28.92 5.58 0.18
N VAL A 365 28.69 5.52 -1.13
CA VAL A 365 28.24 4.31 -1.82
C VAL A 365 29.45 3.45 -2.19
N VAL A 366 29.48 2.21 -1.70
CA VAL A 366 30.53 1.24 -2.04
C VAL A 366 30.31 0.70 -3.45
N ARG A 367 29.12 0.12 -3.69
CA ARG A 367 28.71 -0.45 -4.98
C ARG A 367 27.23 -0.80 -5.00
N GLU A 368 26.69 -1.02 -6.20
CA GLU A 368 25.38 -1.63 -6.38
C GLU A 368 25.42 -3.14 -6.04
N VAL A 369 24.40 -3.63 -5.33
CA VAL A 369 24.23 -5.04 -4.89
C VAL A 369 22.88 -5.61 -5.34
N THR A 370 22.28 -5.01 -6.37
CA THR A 370 20.95 -5.40 -6.89
C THR A 370 20.98 -6.84 -7.41
N GLY A 371 20.09 -7.69 -6.90
CA GLY A 371 19.97 -9.09 -7.33
C GLY A 371 20.95 -10.06 -6.68
N GLU A 372 21.93 -9.58 -5.91
CA GLU A 372 22.89 -10.45 -5.23
C GLU A 372 22.23 -11.25 -4.09
N PRO A 373 22.30 -12.60 -4.12
CA PRO A 373 21.70 -13.45 -3.11
C PRO A 373 22.18 -13.16 -1.69
N GLY A 374 23.46 -12.79 -1.51
CA GLY A 374 24.04 -12.46 -0.20
C GLY A 374 23.39 -11.25 0.50
N TYR A 375 22.83 -10.31 -0.28
CA TYR A 375 22.15 -9.11 0.23
C TYR A 375 20.60 -9.24 0.17
N SER A 376 20.11 -10.47 0.06
CA SER A 376 18.71 -10.81 0.30
C SER A 376 18.48 -11.01 1.79
N MET A 377 17.49 -10.32 2.36
CA MET A 377 17.13 -10.47 3.79
C MET A 377 16.84 -11.92 4.18
N PHE A 378 16.28 -12.71 3.26
CA PHE A 378 16.04 -14.13 3.52
C PHE A 378 17.34 -14.93 3.62
N ASN A 379 18.35 -14.64 2.80
CA ASN A 379 19.60 -15.38 2.85
C ASN A 379 20.48 -14.91 4.01
N MET A 380 20.43 -13.62 4.33
CA MET A 380 21.13 -13.06 5.49
C MET A 380 20.71 -13.70 6.81
N THR A 381 19.46 -14.18 6.92
CA THR A 381 18.99 -14.84 8.16
C THR A 381 19.37 -16.29 8.30
N SER A 382 19.95 -16.93 7.28
CA SER A 382 20.34 -18.33 7.36
C SER A 382 21.43 -18.52 8.41
N SER A 383 21.25 -19.49 9.31
CA SER A 383 22.28 -19.85 10.30
C SER A 383 23.42 -20.66 9.68
N THR A 384 23.22 -21.22 8.48
CA THR A 384 24.27 -21.83 7.67
C THR A 384 24.85 -20.77 6.71
N PRO A 385 26.16 -20.51 6.74
CA PRO A 385 26.78 -19.59 5.79
C PRO A 385 26.58 -20.11 4.36
N PRO A 386 26.32 -19.24 3.37
CA PRO A 386 26.28 -19.66 1.98
C PRO A 386 27.62 -20.30 1.62
N SER A 387 27.60 -21.47 0.99
CA SER A 387 28.79 -22.14 0.48
C SER A 387 29.52 -21.18 -0.47
N THR A 388 30.71 -20.76 -0.07
CA THR A 388 31.65 -20.05 -0.93
C THR A 388 32.18 -21.02 -1.98
N ASN A 389 31.42 -21.23 -3.06
CA ASN A 389 31.94 -21.85 -4.26
C ASN A 389 32.03 -20.80 -5.37
N ASN A 390 33.27 -20.60 -5.81
CA ASN A 390 33.74 -19.95 -7.03
C ASN A 390 33.77 -18.42 -7.05
N ILE A 391 34.80 -17.87 -6.40
CA ILE A 391 35.59 -16.78 -6.99
C ILE A 391 37.02 -17.31 -7.07
N SER A 392 37.39 -17.76 -8.27
CA SER A 392 38.76 -17.88 -8.77
C SER A 392 38.88 -16.98 -9.99
#